data_AF-A0AAF3ERP2-F1
#
_entry.id   AF-A0AAF3ERP2-F1
#
_cell.length_a   1.000
_cell.length_b   1.000
_cell.length_c   1.000
_cell.angle_alpha   90.00
_cell.angle_beta   90.00
_cell.angle_gamma   90.00
#
_symmetry.space_group_name_H-M   'P 1'
#
loop_
_entity.id
_entity.type
_entity.pdbx_description
1 polymer ?
#
loop_
_entity_poly.entity_id
_entity_poly.type
_entity_poly.pdbx_seq_one_letter_code
_entity_poly.pdbx_strand_id
1 'polypeptide(L)' 'MERLLSISGFALPGEILAIMGGSGAGKTTLLNILTNNKQEGVRQSGMVLVNGDEVDETTLRRIATFVQQVCLIF' A
#
# COMPACT_ATOMS: atom_id res chain seq x y z
N MET A 1 -5.25 2.80 17.92
CA MET A 1 -6.10 2.75 16.71
C MET A 1 -5.48 3.69 15.69
N GLU A 2 -4.62 3.20 14.80
CA GLU A 2 -4.21 3.99 13.63
C GLU A 2 -5.35 3.98 12.61
N ARG A 3 -5.78 5.16 12.17
CA ARG A 3 -6.83 5.32 11.15
C ARG A 3 -6.27 6.14 10.00
N LEU A 4 -6.23 5.54 8.81
CA LEU A 4 -5.94 6.23 7.56
C LEU A 4 -7.28 6.71 6.99
N LEU A 5 -7.43 8.01 6.80
CA LEU A 5 -8.68 8.62 6.36
C LEU A 5 -8.48 9.25 4.98
N SER A 6 -9.24 8.76 3.99
CA SER A 6 -9.37 9.35 2.65
C SER A 6 -8.04 9.81 2.02
N ILE A 7 -7.06 8.91 1.96
CA ILE A 7 -5.77 9.18 1.34
C ILE A 7 -5.87 8.90 -0.15
N SER A 8 -5.32 9.82 -0.96
CA SER A 8 -5.18 9.66 -2.40
C SER A 8 -3.76 9.98 -2.83
N GLY A 9 -3.25 9.28 -3.83
CA GLY A 9 -1.95 9.54 -4.43
C GLY A 9 -1.82 8.82 -5.77
N PHE A 10 -0.89 9.27 -6.60
CA PHE A 10 -0.55 8.63 -7.85
C PHE A 10 0.96 8.80 -8.09
N ALA A 11 1.50 7.95 -8.95
CA ALA A 11 2.87 8.06 -9.45
C ALA A 11 2.84 7.74 -10.95
N LEU A 12 3.56 8.51 -11.75
CA LEU A 12 3.70 8.26 -13.17
C LEU A 12 4.83 7.25 -13.45
N PRO A 13 4.83 6.58 -14.60
CA PRO A 13 5.92 5.70 -15.00
C PRO A 13 7.28 6.44 -14.98
N GLY A 14 8.27 5.87 -14.31
CA GLY A 14 9.61 6.44 -14.18
C GLY A 14 9.78 7.38 -12.97
N GLU A 15 8.73 7.65 -12.20
CA GLU A 15 8.82 8.45 -10.98
C GLU A 15 9.10 7.61 -9.75
N ILE A 16 9.72 8.23 -8.74
CA ILE A 16 9.90 7.67 -7.40
C ILE A 16 8.98 8.44 -6.45
N LEU A 17 7.97 7.76 -5.92
CA LEU A 17 7.10 8.30 -4.88
C LEU A 17 7.65 7.97 -3.49
N ALA A 18 7.94 9.01 -2.70
CA ALA A 18 8.38 8.86 -1.32
C ALA A 18 7.23 9.13 -0.33
N ILE A 19 6.97 8.19 0.58
CA ILE A 19 6.00 8.36 1.67
C ILE A 19 6.75 8.73 2.95
N MET A 20 6.56 9.95 3.44
CA MET A 20 7.23 10.49 4.63
C MET A 20 6.24 10.91 5.71
N GLY A 21 6.68 10.96 6.96
CA GLY A 21 5.84 11.33 8.11
C GLY A 21 6.39 10.80 9.43
N GLY A 22 5.89 11.32 10.55
CA GLY A 22 6.31 10.93 11.90
C GLY A 22 6.08 9.45 12.23
N SER A 23 6.69 8.95 13.31
CA SER A 23 6.38 7.62 13.85
C SER A 23 4.91 7.53 14.25
N GLY A 24 4.22 6.44 13.90
CA GLY A 24 2.78 6.29 14.16
C GLY A 24 1.84 6.99 13.17
N ALA A 25 2.36 7.63 12.12
CA ALA A 25 1.54 8.25 11.08
C ALA A 25 0.83 7.23 10.14
N GLY A 26 1.04 5.93 10.35
CA GLY A 26 0.43 4.88 9.53
C GLY A 26 1.08 4.64 8.16
N LYS A 27 2.34 5.04 7.94
CA LYS A 27 3.07 4.79 6.67
C LYS A 27 3.21 3.29 6.36
N THR A 28 3.70 2.54 7.34
CA THR A 28 3.84 1.08 7.23
C THR A 28 2.47 0.43 7.09
N THR A 29 1.47 0.94 7.80
CA THR A 29 0.07 0.50 7.69
C THR A 29 -0.49 0.72 6.28
N LEU A 30 -0.24 1.89 5.66
CA LEU A 30 -0.63 2.19 4.29
C LEU A 30 0.03 1.24 3.28
N LEU A 31 1.34 1.01 3.41
CA LEU A 31 2.07 0.08 2.54
C LEU A 31 1.56 -1.37 2.68
N ASN A 32 1.27 -1.81 3.91
CA ASN A 32 0.70 -3.14 4.15
C ASN A 32 -0.70 -3.31 3.53
N ILE A 33 -1.54 -2.26 3.57
CA ILE A 33 -2.86 -2.26 2.93
C ILE A 33 -2.73 -2.35 1.41
N LEU A 34 -1.86 -1.52 0.79
CA LEU A 34 -1.65 -1.51 -0.67
C LEU A 34 -1.08 -2.84 -1.19
N THR A 35 -0.24 -3.49 -0.39
CA THR A 35 0.42 -4.74 -0.77
C THR A 35 -0.39 -5.96 -0.34
N ASN A 36 -1.58 -5.70 0.20
CA ASN A 36 -2.55 -6.69 0.57
C ASN A 36 -2.00 -7.74 1.56
N ASN A 37 -1.20 -7.25 2.50
CA ASN A 37 -0.85 -7.99 3.71
C ASN A 37 -1.91 -7.69 4.77
N LYS A 38 -3.14 -8.19 4.52
CA LYS A 38 -4.31 -7.93 5.36
C LYS A 38 -4.05 -8.41 6.78
N GLN A 39 -3.94 -7.46 7.70
CA GLN A 39 -4.00 -7.77 9.12
C GLN A 39 -5.47 -8.05 9.48
N GLU A 40 -5.70 -9.14 10.22
CA GLU A 40 -7.02 -9.49 10.72
C GLU A 40 -7.67 -8.31 11.46
N GLY A 41 -8.94 -8.04 11.16
CA GLY A 41 -9.71 -6.95 11.78
C GLY A 41 -9.54 -5.56 11.15
N VAL A 42 -8.73 -5.39 10.09
CA VAL A 42 -8.62 -4.11 9.37
C VAL A 42 -9.76 -3.96 8.36
N ARG A 43 -10.59 -2.93 8.54
CA ARG A 43 -11.61 -2.52 7.55
C ARG A 43 -10.97 -1.54 6.56
N GLN A 44 -11.04 -1.86 5.27
CA GLN A 44 -10.51 -1.05 4.19
C GLN A 44 -11.60 -0.75 3.16
N SER A 45 -11.58 0.46 2.60
CA SER A 45 -12.48 0.91 1.54
C SER A 45 -11.72 1.84 0.61
N GLY A 46 -11.97 1.75 -0.69
CA GLY A 46 -11.29 2.53 -1.71
C GLY A 46 -11.01 1.68 -2.95
N MET A 47 -10.29 2.26 -3.91
CA MET A 47 -9.94 1.61 -5.17
C MET A 47 -8.45 1.85 -5.45
N VAL A 48 -7.81 0.89 -6.11
CA VAL A 48 -6.45 1.01 -6.62
C VAL A 48 -6.53 0.96 -8.13
N LEU A 49 -5.93 1.95 -8.80
CA LEU A 49 -5.92 2.03 -10.25
C LEU A 49 -4.49 1.83 -10.76
N VAL A 50 -4.35 1.08 -11.85
CA VAL A 50 -3.11 0.96 -12.60
C VAL A 50 -3.41 1.34 -14.04
N ASN A 51 -2.70 2.35 -14.55
CA ASN A 51 -2.92 2.90 -15.89
C ASN A 51 -4.36 3.38 -16.15
N GLY A 52 -5.12 3.73 -15.10
CA GLY A 52 -6.50 4.20 -15.18
C GLY A 52 -7.56 3.11 -15.00
N ASP A 53 -7.17 1.83 -14.97
CA ASP A 53 -8.08 0.71 -14.74
C ASP A 53 -8.04 0.27 -13.28
N GLU A 54 -9.21 -0.01 -12.70
CA GLU A 54 -9.30 -0.59 -11.37
C GLU A 54 -8.74 -2.02 -11.38
N VAL A 55 -7.80 -2.29 -10.47
CA VAL A 55 -7.16 -3.60 -10.36
C VAL A 55 -7.62 -4.31 -9.10
N ASP A 56 -7.91 -5.60 -9.26
CA ASP A 56 -8.17 -6.47 -8.13
C ASP A 56 -6.86 -6.87 -7.41
N GLU A 57 -7.05 -7.48 -6.26
CA GLU A 57 -6.00 -7.97 -5.38
C GLU A 57 -5.04 -8.96 -6.06
N THR A 58 -5.58 -9.82 -6.92
CA THR A 58 -4.81 -10.85 -7.62
C THR A 58 -3.92 -10.25 -8.70
N THR A 59 -4.46 -9.29 -9.44
CA THR A 59 -3.75 -8.57 -10.50
C THR A 59 -2.65 -7.71 -9.90
N LEU A 60 -2.94 -6.97 -8.82
CA LEU A 60 -1.97 -6.13 -8.15
C LEU A 60 -0.76 -6.93 -7.65
N ARG A 61 -0.99 -8.12 -7.06
CA ARG A 61 0.11 -9.02 -6.63
C ARG A 61 0.96 -9.58 -7.77
N ARG A 62 0.43 -9.63 -9.01
CA ARG A 62 1.18 -10.12 -10.19
C ARG A 62 2.09 -9.06 -10.80
N ILE A 63 1.75 -7.79 -10.64
CA ILE A 63 2.44 -6.66 -11.30
C ILE A 63 3.26 -5.80 -10.34
N ALA A 64 3.04 -5.94 -9.04
CA ALA A 64 3.77 -5.22 -8.00
C ALA A 64 4.45 -6.17 -7.03
N THR A 65 5.64 -5.77 -6.58
CA THR A 65 6.41 -6.48 -5.56
C THR A 65 6.57 -5.59 -4.33
N PHE A 66 6.43 -6.19 -3.15
CA PHE A 66 6.61 -5.50 -1.88
C PHE A 66 7.85 -6.02 -1.15
N VAL A 67 8.68 -5.09 -0.66
CA VAL A 67 9.80 -5.40 0.21
C VAL A 67 9.43 -4.98 1.63
N GLN A 68 9.40 -5.95 2.54
CA GLN A 68 9.03 -5.71 3.94
C GLN A 68 10.12 -4.95 4.68
N GLN A 69 9.71 -4.21 5.72
CA GLN A 69 10.63 -3.49 6.60
C GLN A 69 11.58 -4.44 7.36
N VAL A 70 11.13 -5.66 7.66
CA VAL A 70 11.94 -6.68 8.32
C VAL A 70 12.33 -7.73 7.29
N CYS A 71 13.63 -7.96 7.15
CA CYS A 71 14.18 -9.00 6.31
C CYS A 71 14.35 -10.27 7.15
N LEU A 72 13.56 -11.32 6.87
CA LEU A 72 13.73 -12.65 7.46
C LEU A 72 14.46 -13.52 6.44
N ILE A 73 15.79 -13.56 6.54
CA ILE A 73 16.62 -14.51 5.82
C ILE A 73 17.10 -15.52 6.86
N PHE A 74 16.69 -16.78 6.69
CA PHE A 74 17.29 -17.93 7.36
C PHE A 74 18.22 -18.63 6.38
#